data_AF-A0A2V6G535-F1
#
_entry.id   AF-A0A2V6G535-F1
#
_cell.length_a   1.000
_cell.length_b   1.000
_cell.length_c   1.000
_cell.angle_alpha   90.00
_cell.angle_beta   90.00
_cell.angle_gamma   90.00
#
_symmetry.space_group_name_H-M   'P 1'
#
loop_
_entity.id
_entity.type
_entity.pdbx_description
1 polymer ?
#
loop_
_entity_poly.entity_id
_entity_poly.type
_entity_poly.pdbx_seq_one_letter_code
_entity_poly.pdbx_strand_id
1 'polypeptide(L)'
;ELARDNIYVTTVAPGMMRTGSHVNAKFKGRHDIEFAWFAASAGAPLLSMDADRAARKILAACRRGQPSLTLTFAARLQIVANALFPNLIGYAMQLVNRFLPESQGTEGDRSRAGSEVRRLIPDWLTRAADKASARNNETKSKSL
;
A
#
# COMPACT_ATOMS: atom_id res chain seq x y z
N GLU A 1 11.09 8.84 -26.23
CA GLU A 1 10.36 8.19 -27.34
C GLU A 1 9.14 8.98 -27.82
N LEU A 2 8.00 9.03 -27.10
CA LEU A 2 6.74 9.57 -27.65
C LEU A 2 6.56 11.11 -27.62
N ALA A 3 7.53 11.85 -27.07
CA ALA A 3 7.44 13.31 -26.96
C ALA A 3 7.38 14.01 -28.32
N ARG A 4 7.96 13.39 -29.36
CA ARG A 4 7.90 13.88 -30.75
C ARG A 4 6.48 13.94 -31.29
N ASP A 5 5.61 13.05 -30.81
CA ASP A 5 4.21 12.93 -31.22
C ASP A 5 3.26 13.70 -30.28
N ASN A 6 3.81 14.56 -29.40
CA ASN A 6 3.07 15.28 -28.36
C ASN A 6 2.29 14.37 -27.39
N ILE A 7 2.77 13.13 -27.18
CA ILE A 7 2.20 12.20 -26.21
C ILE A 7 3.04 12.24 -24.93
N TYR A 8 2.38 12.58 -23.82
CA TYR A 8 2.99 12.60 -22.49
C TYR A 8 2.64 11.34 -21.72
N VAL A 9 3.66 10.70 -21.13
CA VAL A 9 3.51 9.53 -20.28
C VAL A 9 3.97 9.90 -18.87
N THR A 10 3.13 9.64 -17.87
CA THR A 10 3.44 9.88 -16.46
C THR A 10 3.54 8.56 -15.72
N THR A 11 4.74 8.20 -15.25
CA THR A 11 4.91 7.05 -14.34
C THR A 11 4.51 7.45 -12.92
N VAL A 12 3.59 6.70 -12.34
CA VAL A 12 3.13 6.93 -10.96
C VAL A 12 3.66 5.83 -10.06
N ALA A 13 4.44 6.21 -9.04
CA ALA A 13 4.95 5.31 -8.01
C ALA A 13 4.30 5.65 -6.66
N PRO A 14 3.19 4.97 -6.30
CA PRO A 14 2.56 5.12 -4.99
C PRO A 14 3.29 4.31 -3.92
N GLY A 15 3.33 4.85 -2.69
CA GLY A 15 3.50 4.02 -1.50
C GLY A 15 2.15 3.45 -1.04
N MET A 16 2.03 3.11 0.24
CA MET A 16 0.76 2.63 0.79
C MET A 16 -0.38 3.65 0.60
N MET A 17 -1.60 3.15 0.41
CA MET A 17 -2.79 3.98 0.19
C MET A 17 -3.98 3.44 0.98
N ARG A 18 -4.79 4.36 1.52
CA ARG A 18 -6.09 4.06 2.13
C ARG A 18 -7.13 3.96 1.02
N THR A 19 -7.06 2.87 0.26
CA THR A 19 -8.08 2.48 -0.70
C THR A 19 -9.14 1.59 -0.06
N GLY A 20 -8.80 0.90 1.03
CA GLY A 20 -9.66 -0.10 1.64
C GLY A 20 -9.55 -1.48 1.03
N SER A 21 -8.56 -1.70 0.16
CA SER A 21 -8.34 -2.97 -0.54
C SER A 21 -7.84 -4.10 0.37
N HIS A 22 -7.51 -3.84 1.62
CA HIS A 22 -7.06 -4.87 2.58
C HIS A 22 -8.08 -5.99 2.77
N VAL A 23 -9.37 -5.73 2.52
CA VAL A 23 -10.43 -6.75 2.58
C VAL A 23 -10.42 -7.71 1.37
N ASN A 24 -10.04 -7.22 0.19
CA ASN A 24 -10.00 -8.01 -1.05
C ASN A 24 -8.60 -8.50 -1.41
N ALA A 25 -7.57 -7.93 -0.78
CA ALA A 25 -6.19 -8.32 -0.93
C ALA A 25 -6.01 -9.81 -0.59
N LYS A 26 -5.17 -10.46 -1.36
CA LYS A 26 -4.93 -11.90 -1.30
C LYS A 26 -3.62 -12.16 -0.58
N PHE A 27 -3.70 -12.86 0.54
CA PHE A 27 -2.57 -13.18 1.39
C PHE A 27 -2.17 -14.65 1.23
N LYS A 28 -0.88 -14.93 1.40
CA LYS A 28 -0.26 -16.26 1.41
C LYS A 28 0.69 -16.33 2.63
N GLY A 29 1.15 -17.51 3.00
CA GLY A 29 1.98 -17.71 4.18
C GLY A 29 1.12 -17.71 5.45
N ARG A 30 1.45 -16.84 6.41
CA ARG A 30 0.69 -16.68 7.66
C ARG A 30 -0.46 -15.70 7.47
N HIS A 31 -1.56 -16.12 6.83
CA HIS A 31 -2.65 -15.24 6.37
C HIS A 31 -3.06 -14.17 7.39
N ASP A 32 -3.33 -14.56 8.64
CA ASP A 32 -3.79 -13.65 9.69
C ASP A 32 -2.77 -12.56 10.03
N ILE A 33 -1.49 -12.92 10.07
CA ILE A 33 -0.39 -12.01 10.41
C ILE A 33 -0.05 -11.12 9.22
N GLU A 34 -0.04 -11.68 8.01
CA GLU A 34 0.19 -10.95 6.75
C GLU A 34 -0.91 -9.90 6.52
N PHE A 35 -2.16 -10.29 6.75
CA PHE A 35 -3.29 -9.37 6.75
C PHE A 35 -3.11 -8.27 7.79
N ALA A 36 -2.73 -8.61 9.02
CA ALA A 36 -2.51 -7.65 10.09
C ALA A 36 -1.46 -6.58 9.71
N TRP A 37 -0.30 -6.99 9.19
CA TRP A 37 0.76 -6.09 8.74
C TRP A 37 0.30 -5.18 7.59
N PHE A 38 -0.37 -5.75 6.60
CA PHE A 38 -0.86 -4.99 5.46
C PHE A 38 -1.95 -3.99 5.86
N ALA A 39 -2.95 -4.43 6.63
CA ALA A 39 -4.07 -3.59 7.05
C ALA A 39 -3.63 -2.47 8.01
N ALA A 40 -2.68 -2.75 8.92
CA ALA A 40 -2.12 -1.73 9.80
C ALA A 40 -1.34 -0.66 9.03
N SER A 41 -0.48 -1.07 8.10
CA SER A 41 0.30 -0.13 7.27
C SER A 41 -0.57 0.66 6.30
N ALA A 42 -1.61 0.04 5.73
CA ALA A 42 -2.62 0.72 4.93
C ALA A 42 -3.44 1.72 5.76
N GLY A 43 -3.74 1.42 7.03
CA GLY A 43 -4.49 2.30 7.94
C GLY A 43 -3.70 3.48 8.50
N ALA A 44 -2.38 3.36 8.62
CA ALA A 44 -1.52 4.34 9.30
C ALA A 44 -1.40 5.69 8.55
N PRO A 45 -1.86 6.83 9.13
CA PRO A 45 -1.94 8.13 8.44
C PRO A 45 -0.64 8.66 7.85
N LEU A 46 0.51 8.30 8.43
CA LEU A 46 1.84 8.75 8.01
C LEU A 46 2.46 7.84 6.93
N LEU A 47 2.05 6.57 6.89
CA LEU A 47 2.56 5.59 5.94
C LEU A 47 1.71 5.55 4.67
N SER A 48 0.41 5.83 4.80
CA SER A 48 -0.53 5.74 3.69
C SER A 48 -1.09 7.08 3.23
N MET A 49 -1.49 7.14 1.95
CA MET A 49 -2.17 8.30 1.36
C MET A 49 -3.65 8.03 1.13
N ASP A 50 -4.48 9.06 1.29
CA ASP A 50 -5.88 9.03 0.88
C ASP A 50 -6.04 8.88 -0.64
N ALA A 51 -6.97 8.04 -1.10
CA ALA A 51 -7.15 7.72 -2.51
C ALA A 51 -7.54 8.94 -3.36
N ASP A 52 -8.45 9.80 -2.88
CA ASP A 52 -8.88 11.01 -3.61
C ASP A 52 -7.74 12.03 -3.72
N ARG A 53 -6.92 12.15 -2.66
CA ARG A 53 -5.70 12.96 -2.72
C ARG A 53 -4.72 12.42 -3.74
N ALA A 54 -4.54 11.10 -3.83
CA ALA A 54 -3.67 10.49 -4.82
C ALA A 54 -4.18 10.75 -6.25
N ALA A 55 -5.48 10.52 -6.49
CA ALA A 55 -6.12 10.78 -7.79
C ALA A 55 -5.93 12.23 -8.24
N ARG A 56 -6.17 13.21 -7.35
CA ARG A 56 -5.94 14.64 -7.65
C ARG A 56 -4.50 14.95 -8.03
N LYS A 57 -3.52 14.35 -7.34
CA LYS A 57 -2.10 14.53 -7.66
C LYS A 57 -1.72 13.90 -9.00
N ILE A 58 -2.21 12.70 -9.29
CA ILE A 58 -1.98 12.01 -10.57
C ILE A 58 -2.53 12.85 -11.72
N LEU A 59 -3.79 13.27 -11.65
CA LEU A 59 -4.41 14.11 -12.67
C LEU A 59 -3.65 15.43 -12.87
N ALA A 60 -3.22 16.06 -11.78
CA ALA A 60 -2.43 17.29 -11.85
C ALA A 60 -1.04 17.06 -12.49
N ALA A 61 -0.41 15.91 -12.28
CA ALA A 61 0.86 15.54 -12.91
C ALA A 61 0.69 15.27 -14.41
N CYS A 62 -0.34 14.52 -14.79
CA CYS A 62 -0.70 14.28 -16.19
C CYS A 62 -0.98 15.60 -16.93
N ARG A 63 -1.76 16.51 -16.31
CA ARG A 63 -2.04 17.85 -16.87
C ARG A 63 -0.79 18.70 -17.11
N ARG A 64 0.27 18.49 -16.33
CA ARG A 64 1.55 19.22 -16.46
C ARG A 64 2.56 18.49 -17.34
N GLY A 65 2.21 17.33 -17.92
CA GLY A 65 3.15 16.50 -18.67
C GLY A 65 4.33 16.01 -17.82
N GLN A 66 4.15 15.85 -16.50
CA GLN A 66 5.23 15.41 -15.62
C GLN A 66 5.58 13.94 -15.91
N PRO A 67 6.86 13.59 -16.13
CA PRO A 67 7.25 12.24 -16.53
C PRO A 67 7.18 11.22 -15.38
N SER A 68 7.33 11.67 -14.12
CA SER A 68 7.30 10.79 -12.95
C SER A 68 6.68 11.49 -11.74
N LEU A 69 5.90 10.72 -10.96
CA LEU A 69 5.24 11.17 -9.74
C LEU A 69 5.39 10.11 -8.63
N THR A 70 6.15 10.44 -7.59
CA THR A 70 6.13 9.71 -6.32
C THR A 70 5.09 10.35 -5.39
N LEU A 71 4.03 9.62 -5.07
CA LEU A 71 2.84 10.18 -4.42
C LEU A 71 3.04 10.46 -2.92
N THR A 72 3.65 9.51 -2.21
CA THR A 72 3.68 9.48 -0.76
C THR A 72 4.92 10.19 -0.22
N PHE A 73 4.72 11.05 0.79
CA PHE A 73 5.83 11.77 1.44
C PHE A 73 6.85 10.78 2.04
N ALA A 74 6.34 9.72 2.69
CA ALA A 74 7.16 8.63 3.21
C ALA A 74 8.04 7.99 2.11
N ALA A 75 7.47 7.70 0.94
CA ALA A 75 8.22 7.12 -0.18
C ALA A 75 9.33 8.06 -0.69
N ARG A 76 9.05 9.37 -0.80
CA ARG A 76 10.06 10.37 -1.16
C ARG A 76 11.17 10.47 -0.11
N LEU A 77 10.79 10.48 1.17
CA LEU A 77 11.74 10.54 2.27
C LEU A 77 12.62 9.28 2.31
N GLN A 78 12.04 8.10 2.05
CA GLN A 78 12.79 6.84 1.96
C GLN A 78 13.80 6.86 0.81
N ILE A 79 13.43 7.39 -0.37
CA ILE A 79 14.36 7.55 -1.50
C ILE A 79 15.54 8.46 -1.10
N VAL A 80 15.26 9.62 -0.50
CA VAL A 80 16.31 10.56 -0.07
C VAL A 80 17.17 9.97 1.04
N ALA A 81 16.57 9.36 2.06
CA ALA A 81 17.28 8.77 3.17
C ALA A 81 18.16 7.60 2.73
N ASN A 82 17.68 6.76 1.79
CA ASN A 82 18.48 5.68 1.21
C ASN A 82 19.63 6.21 0.36
N ALA A 83 19.44 7.33 -0.34
CA ALA A 83 20.51 7.96 -1.12
C ALA A 83 21.59 8.59 -0.22
N LEU A 84 21.21 9.17 0.92
CA LEU A 84 22.14 9.83 1.86
C LEU A 84 22.80 8.86 2.83
N PHE A 85 22.05 7.87 3.32
CA PHE A 85 22.48 6.94 4.38
C PHE A 85 22.13 5.49 4.04
N PRO A 86 22.66 4.92 2.93
CA PRO A 86 22.27 3.59 2.45
C PRO A 86 22.51 2.49 3.48
N ASN A 87 23.61 2.54 4.23
CA ASN A 87 23.93 1.54 5.26
C ASN A 87 22.95 1.60 6.45
N LEU A 88 22.59 2.81 6.90
CA LEU A 88 21.63 2.98 8.00
C LEU A 88 20.25 2.44 7.61
N ILE A 89 19.79 2.75 6.39
CA ILE A 89 18.55 2.22 5.86
C ILE A 89 18.63 0.70 5.69
N GLY A 90 19.77 0.17 5.25
CA GLY A 90 20.03 -1.27 5.18
C GLY A 90 19.87 -1.96 6.53
N TYR A 91 20.48 -1.44 7.61
CA TYR A 91 20.33 -1.99 8.95
C TYR A 91 18.89 -1.88 9.48
N ALA A 92 18.22 -0.75 9.23
CA ALA A 92 16.82 -0.59 9.60
C ALA A 92 15.94 -1.62 8.89
N MET A 93 16.16 -1.87 7.60
CA MET A 93 15.43 -2.89 6.84
C MET A 93 15.73 -4.30 7.34
N GLN A 94 16.96 -4.60 7.72
CA GLN A 94 17.32 -5.89 8.33
C GLN A 94 16.56 -6.11 9.65
N LEU A 95 16.44 -5.07 10.48
CA LEU A 95 15.67 -5.12 11.72
C LEU A 95 14.19 -5.34 11.44
N VAL A 96 13.60 -4.60 10.50
CA VAL A 96 12.19 -4.77 10.08
C VAL A 96 11.95 -6.17 9.54
N ASN A 97 12.86 -6.70 8.72
CA ASN A 97 12.75 -8.04 8.15
C ASN A 97 12.67 -9.13 9.22
N ARG A 98 13.30 -8.93 10.38
CA ARG A 98 13.22 -9.86 11.51
C ARG A 98 11.85 -9.87 12.20
N PHE A 99 11.05 -8.83 12.00
CA PHE A 99 9.67 -8.74 12.50
C PHE A 99 8.63 -9.14 11.46
N LEU A 100 9.03 -9.33 10.20
CA LEU A 100 8.12 -9.81 9.15
C LEU A 100 7.73 -11.28 9.40
N PRO A 101 6.54 -11.70 8.94
CA PRO A 101 6.09 -13.07 9.11
C PRO A 101 7.01 -14.04 8.36
N GLU A 102 7.40 -15.13 9.02
CA GLU A 102 8.13 -16.19 8.34
C GLU A 102 7.23 -16.91 7.33
N SER A 103 7.83 -17.35 6.21
CA SER A 103 7.17 -18.22 5.24
C SER A 103 6.65 -19.49 5.91
N GLN A 104 5.41 -19.88 5.59
CA GLN A 104 4.90 -21.20 5.93
C GLN A 104 5.17 -22.20 4.80
N GLY A 105 5.14 -23.49 5.13
CA GLY A 105 5.24 -24.59 4.15
C GLY A 105 4.06 -24.61 3.17
N THR A 106 3.87 -25.75 2.49
CA THR A 106 2.90 -25.93 1.38
C THR A 106 1.46 -25.48 1.68
N GLU A 107 1.03 -25.45 2.95
CA GLU A 107 -0.28 -24.94 3.35
C GLU A 107 -0.42 -23.41 3.19
N GLY A 108 0.69 -22.67 3.34
CA GLY A 108 0.79 -21.23 3.13
C GLY A 108 0.69 -20.80 1.66
N ASP A 109 0.88 -21.71 0.69
CA ASP A 109 0.81 -21.37 -0.73
C ASP A 109 -0.60 -21.05 -1.22
N ARG A 110 -1.61 -21.49 -0.46
CA ARG A 110 -3.02 -21.18 -0.72
C ARG A 110 -3.27 -19.70 -0.46
N SER A 111 -3.95 -19.06 -1.40
CA SER A 111 -4.30 -17.66 -1.26
C SER A 111 -5.66 -17.50 -0.58
N ARG A 112 -5.75 -16.62 0.42
CA ARG A 112 -7.02 -16.24 1.07
C ARG A 112 -7.23 -14.73 1.00
N ALA A 113 -8.47 -14.30 0.78
CA ALA A 113 -8.80 -12.87 0.81
C ALA A 113 -8.78 -12.35 2.24
N GLY A 114 -8.42 -11.07 2.46
CA GLY A 114 -8.42 -10.46 3.79
C GLY A 114 -9.77 -10.55 4.52
N SER A 115 -10.88 -10.59 3.77
CA SER A 115 -12.24 -10.81 4.32
C SER A 115 -12.47 -12.20 4.91
N GLU A 116 -11.65 -13.19 4.55
CA GLU A 116 -11.75 -14.60 4.97
C GLU A 116 -10.79 -14.94 6.12
N VAL A 117 -10.01 -13.96 6.55
CA VAL A 117 -8.85 -14.10 7.44
C VAL A 117 -9.18 -13.52 8.81
N ARG A 118 -8.61 -14.09 9.88
CA ARG A 118 -8.89 -13.62 11.24
C ARG A 118 -8.21 -12.27 11.47
N ARG A 119 -8.99 -11.30 11.96
CA ARG A 119 -8.44 -9.99 12.35
C ARG A 119 -7.70 -10.11 13.69
N LEU A 120 -6.38 -9.96 13.65
CA LEU A 120 -5.51 -9.96 14.85
C LEU A 120 -5.21 -8.55 15.40
N ILE A 121 -5.64 -7.50 14.69
CA ILE A 121 -5.32 -6.10 15.01
C ILE A 121 -6.54 -5.35 15.54
N PRO A 122 -6.37 -4.38 16.45
CA PRO A 122 -7.47 -3.57 16.95
C PRO A 122 -8.13 -2.74 15.85
N ASP A 123 -9.46 -2.60 15.91
CA ASP A 123 -10.22 -1.86 14.90
C ASP A 123 -9.76 -0.40 14.75
N TRP A 124 -9.29 0.25 15.82
CA TRP A 124 -8.84 1.64 15.75
C TRP A 124 -7.66 1.84 14.80
N LEU A 125 -6.81 0.82 14.62
CA LEU A 125 -5.65 0.87 13.75
C LEU A 125 -6.04 0.80 12.26
N THR A 126 -7.18 0.15 11.97
CA THR A 126 -7.72 0.00 10.62
C THR A 126 -8.87 0.93 10.32
N ARG A 127 -9.42 1.66 11.30
CA ARG A 127 -10.58 2.57 11.13
C ARG A 127 -10.50 3.43 9.87
N ALA A 128 -9.33 4.00 9.59
CA ALA A 128 -9.14 4.84 8.41
C ALA A 128 -9.19 4.05 7.09
N ALA A 129 -8.67 2.81 7.08
CA ALA A 129 -8.76 1.90 5.94
C ALA A 129 -10.17 1.33 5.78
N ASP A 130 -10.84 0.94 6.86
CA ASP A 130 -12.21 0.42 6.85
C ASP A 130 -13.20 1.49 6.34
N LYS A 131 -13.02 2.75 6.75
CA LYS A 131 -13.77 3.88 6.21
C LYS A 131 -13.53 4.08 4.71
N ALA A 132 -12.30 3.83 4.24
CA ALA A 132 -11.99 3.87 2.82
C ALA A 132 -12.65 2.71 2.07
N SER A 133 -12.73 1.51 2.66
CA SER A 133 -13.41 0.36 2.03
C SER A 133 -14.88 0.67 1.73
N ALA A 134 -15.59 1.30 2.67
CA ALA A 134 -16.99 1.69 2.45
C ALA A 134 -17.14 2.79 1.39
N ARG A 135 -16.22 3.77 1.35
CA ARG A 135 -16.26 4.87 0.38
C ARG A 135 -15.92 4.42 -1.04
N ASN A 136 -15.01 3.47 -1.18
CA ASN A 136 -14.48 3.01 -2.46
C ASN A 136 -15.16 1.73 -2.96
N ASN A 137 -16.28 1.33 -2.34
CA ASN A 137 -17.04 0.12 -2.69
C ASN A 137 -16.21 -1.18 -2.67
N GLU A 138 -15.26 -1.28 -1.74
CA GLU A 138 -14.43 -2.49 -1.56
C GLU A 138 -15.14 -3.55 -0.72
N THR A 139 -16.19 -3.20 0.02
CA THR A 139 -17.00 -4.18 0.73
C THR A 139 -17.85 -4.95 -0.29
N LYS A 140 -17.69 -6.28 -0.37
CA LYS A 140 -18.61 -7.12 -1.15
C LYS A 140 -20.03 -6.82 -0.68
N SER A 141 -20.87 -6.30 -1.58
CA SER A 141 -22.32 -6.28 -1.36
C SER A 141 -22.72 -7.71 -1.03
N LYS A 142 -23.46 -7.94 0.06
CA LYS A 142 -24.07 -9.25 0.29
C LYS A 142 -24.81 -9.60 -1.00
N SER A 143 -24.44 -10.71 -1.63
CA SER A 143 -25.31 -11.31 -2.64
C SER A 143 -26.66 -11.45 -1.97
N LEU A 144 -27.69 -10.86 -2.58
CA LEU A 144 -29.07 -11.22 -2.30
C LEU A 144 -29.25 -12.73 -2.53
#